data_AF-A0AA37AP46-F1
#
_entry.id   AF-A0AA37AP46-F1
#
_cell.length_a   1.000
_cell.length_b   1.000
_cell.length_c   1.000
_cell.angle_alpha   90.00
_cell.angle_beta   90.00
_cell.angle_gamma   90.00
#
_symmetry.space_group_name_H-M   'P 1'
#
loop_
_entity.id
_entity.type
_entity.pdbx_description
1 polymer ?
#
loop_
_entity_poly.entity_id
_entity_poly.type
_entity_poly.pdbx_seq_one_letter_code
_entity_poly.pdbx_strand_id
1 'polypeptide(L)'
;MEQRRFSGKGHWYHETQSNHSQTDVLPLVPEAANVDDRFLLDLALPDDILASCAGWLTPARTLCHLLFPLDTPVNRLHTLSAYDRLSTALTVAQACGVQRLCNHYAALLAPLPGPDSSRESNRRLAEITQYARQLASSPDVIDDKAQNQLDEVGLTTYDIVLINQIIGFVGFQARVVAVFQALLGHPVRWLPGHHIQPHTLPVSFSRWTATLPAVELKYASALQLEALSRWQAEPALEALTPVLCHEPMLLDLTGEILLNHPRSEGPASSMLSAARALLVASPDRFSAAQLTPLTGSGLSPEKAINLLTRDAFYGWLDRLRVALGKEE
;
A
#
# COMPACT_ATOMS: atom_id res chain seq x y z
N MET A 1 20.74 35.22 62.32
CA MET A 1 21.28 34.07 63.05
C MET A 1 20.48 32.84 62.68
N GLU A 2 21.23 31.85 62.20
CA GLU A 2 21.00 30.41 62.31
C GLU A 2 19.82 29.73 61.62
N GLN A 3 20.25 28.88 60.69
CA GLN A 3 19.58 27.82 59.98
C GLN A 3 18.86 26.84 60.91
N ARG A 4 17.69 26.38 60.49
CA ARG A 4 17.24 25.00 60.78
C ARG A 4 17.02 24.29 59.45
N ARG A 5 17.98 23.44 59.10
CA ARG A 5 17.91 22.50 57.98
C ARG A 5 16.98 21.36 58.39
N PHE A 6 15.83 21.23 57.75
CA PHE A 6 15.03 20.01 57.77
C PHE A 6 15.32 19.22 56.50
N SER A 7 15.87 18.02 56.70
CA SER A 7 16.02 16.98 55.68
C SER A 7 14.65 16.34 55.44
N GLY A 8 14.01 16.71 54.33
CA GLY A 8 12.80 16.08 53.83
C GLY A 8 13.11 15.44 52.48
N LYS A 9 13.01 14.12 52.40
CA LYS A 9 13.15 13.33 51.17
C LYS A 9 12.18 13.87 50.12
N GLY A 10 12.68 14.64 49.17
CA GLY A 10 11.95 15.01 47.96
C GLY A 10 11.81 13.76 47.11
N HIS A 11 10.67 13.10 47.22
CA HIS A 11 10.20 12.18 46.21
C HIS A 11 10.17 12.96 44.90
N TRP A 12 11.14 12.69 44.03
CA TRP A 12 11.07 13.04 42.63
C TRP A 12 9.84 12.32 42.08
N TYR A 13 8.71 13.02 42.06
CA TYR A 13 7.67 12.74 41.10
C TYR A 13 8.35 12.89 39.75
N HIS A 14 8.78 11.76 39.19
CA HIS A 14 8.90 11.65 37.75
C HIS A 14 7.47 11.76 37.23
N GLU A 15 7.01 13.01 37.02
CA GLU A 15 6.09 13.26 35.92
C GLU A 15 6.75 12.63 34.71
N THR A 16 6.22 11.49 34.29
CA THR A 16 6.53 10.90 33.01
C THR A 16 6.11 11.93 31.98
N GLN A 17 7.06 12.79 31.60
CA GLN A 17 7.00 13.55 30.36
C GLN A 17 6.85 12.51 29.26
N SER A 18 5.61 12.20 28.96
CA SER A 18 5.21 11.52 27.75
C SER A 18 5.63 12.51 26.69
N ASN A 19 6.70 12.16 25.97
CA ASN A 19 7.20 12.96 24.88
C ASN A 19 6.07 12.97 23.84
N HIS A 20 5.17 13.96 23.93
CA HIS A 20 4.23 14.28 22.88
C HIS A 20 5.09 14.80 21.73
N SER A 21 5.61 13.88 20.91
CA SER A 21 5.80 14.18 19.51
C SER A 21 4.42 14.51 18.98
N GLN A 22 4.02 15.78 19.08
CA GLN A 22 2.92 16.33 18.31
C GLN A 22 3.30 16.05 16.86
N THR A 23 2.75 14.97 16.29
CA THR A 23 2.66 14.83 14.86
C THR A 23 1.86 16.06 14.44
N ASP A 24 2.51 17.03 13.80
CA ASP A 24 1.82 18.19 13.23
C ASP A 24 0.67 17.64 12.38
N VAL A 25 -0.56 17.74 12.89
CA VAL A 25 -1.74 17.31 12.18
C VAL A 25 -1.88 18.31 11.05
N LEU A 26 -1.42 17.91 9.86
CA LEU A 26 -1.59 18.69 8.65
C LEU A 26 -3.06 19.09 8.52
N PRO A 27 -3.37 20.35 8.24
CA PRO A 27 -4.74 20.79 8.06
C PRO A 27 -5.39 19.91 6.97
N LEU A 28 -6.59 19.41 7.28
CA LEU A 28 -7.37 18.63 6.33
C LEU A 28 -7.57 19.46 5.04
N VAL A 29 -7.44 18.83 3.88
CA VAL A 29 -7.69 19.43 2.57
C VAL A 29 -8.90 18.73 1.95
N PRO A 30 -10.14 19.16 2.25
CA PRO A 30 -11.36 18.45 1.82
C PRO A 30 -11.46 18.30 0.30
N GLU A 31 -10.91 19.25 -0.46
CA GLU A 31 -10.91 19.24 -1.92
C GLU A 31 -10.15 18.04 -2.49
N ALA A 32 -9.23 17.45 -1.73
CA ALA A 32 -8.48 16.27 -2.14
C ALA A 32 -9.36 15.01 -2.30
N ALA A 33 -10.59 15.01 -1.78
CA ALA A 33 -11.56 13.94 -2.02
C ALA A 33 -12.22 14.02 -3.41
N ASN A 34 -12.28 15.21 -4.01
CA ASN A 34 -13.04 15.50 -5.23
C ASN A 34 -12.13 15.50 -6.46
N VAL A 35 -11.49 14.36 -6.72
CA VAL A 35 -10.66 14.13 -7.91
C VAL A 35 -11.40 13.29 -8.93
N ASP A 36 -11.23 13.59 -10.22
CA ASP A 36 -11.84 12.81 -11.31
C ASP A 36 -11.10 11.47 -11.49
N ASP A 37 -9.77 11.51 -11.47
CA ASP A 37 -8.91 10.33 -11.47
C ASP A 37 -8.44 10.00 -10.05
N ARG A 38 -9.13 9.08 -9.37
CA ARG A 38 -8.77 8.62 -8.00
C ARG A 38 -7.45 7.85 -7.94
N PHE A 39 -6.94 7.35 -9.06
CA PHE A 39 -5.67 6.64 -9.11
C PHE A 39 -4.49 7.61 -9.25
N LEU A 40 -4.55 8.53 -10.22
CA LEU A 40 -3.50 9.53 -10.45
C LEU A 40 -3.67 10.82 -9.65
N LEU A 41 -4.80 11.00 -8.97
CA LEU A 41 -5.13 12.18 -8.18
C LEU A 41 -5.09 13.46 -9.03
N ASP A 42 -5.59 13.40 -10.27
CA ASP A 42 -5.59 14.49 -11.26
C ASP A 42 -4.20 15.09 -11.56
N LEU A 43 -3.15 14.25 -11.58
CA LEU A 43 -1.88 14.65 -12.17
C LEU A 43 -2.04 14.86 -13.68
N ALA A 44 -1.77 16.08 -14.15
CA ALA A 44 -1.82 16.44 -15.57
C ALA A 44 -0.59 15.87 -16.30
N LEU A 45 -0.73 14.68 -16.85
CA LEU A 45 0.33 13.99 -17.59
C LEU A 45 0.32 14.35 -19.08
N PRO A 46 1.49 14.38 -19.75
CA PRO A 46 1.57 14.46 -21.21
C PRO A 46 0.82 13.31 -21.91
N ASP A 47 0.19 13.59 -23.06
CA ASP A 47 -0.66 12.64 -23.79
C ASP A 47 0.09 11.39 -24.28
N ASP A 48 1.35 11.56 -24.68
CA ASP A 48 2.27 10.49 -25.07
C ASP A 48 2.56 9.51 -23.92
N ILE A 49 2.78 10.06 -22.72
CA ILE A 49 2.98 9.27 -21.50
C ILE A 49 1.70 8.52 -21.12
N LEU A 50 0.54 9.19 -21.17
CA LEU A 50 -0.77 8.57 -20.92
C LEU A 50 -1.05 7.44 -21.91
N ALA A 51 -0.83 7.68 -23.21
CA ALA A 51 -1.02 6.68 -24.25
C ALA A 51 -0.11 5.47 -24.04
N SER A 52 1.16 5.70 -23.67
CA SER A 52 2.10 4.61 -23.39
C SER A 52 1.72 3.77 -22.17
N CYS A 53 1.09 4.37 -21.16
CA CYS A 53 0.70 3.70 -19.92
C CYS A 53 -0.72 3.12 -19.96
N ALA A 54 -1.54 3.47 -20.97
CA ALA A 54 -2.97 3.21 -20.99
C ALA A 54 -3.35 1.74 -20.73
N GLY A 55 -2.54 0.79 -21.23
CA GLY A 55 -2.79 -0.65 -21.09
C GLY A 55 -2.89 -1.11 -19.63
N TRP A 56 -1.93 -0.75 -18.78
CA TRP A 56 -1.94 -1.13 -17.36
C TRP A 56 -2.64 -0.10 -16.48
N LEU A 57 -2.69 1.17 -16.92
CA LEU A 57 -3.30 2.26 -16.15
C LEU A 57 -4.84 2.15 -16.12
N THR A 58 -5.46 1.70 -17.21
CA THR A 58 -6.92 1.51 -17.28
C THR A 58 -7.42 0.49 -16.24
N PRO A 59 -6.90 -0.75 -16.16
CA PRO A 59 -7.32 -1.68 -15.12
C PRO A 59 -6.93 -1.21 -13.71
N ALA A 60 -5.83 -0.47 -13.54
CA ALA A 60 -5.47 0.12 -12.24
C ALA A 60 -6.49 1.16 -11.75
N ARG A 61 -7.01 2.01 -12.64
CA ARG A 61 -8.10 2.95 -12.34
C ARG A 61 -9.39 2.22 -11.95
N THR A 62 -9.77 1.20 -12.72
CA THR A 62 -10.94 0.37 -12.41
C THR A 62 -10.80 -0.31 -11.05
N LEU A 63 -9.62 -0.84 -10.75
CA LEU A 63 -9.32 -1.47 -9.46
C LEU A 63 -9.41 -0.48 -8.30
N CYS A 64 -8.97 0.76 -8.48
CA CYS A 64 -9.12 1.82 -7.48
C CYS A 64 -10.59 2.00 -7.04
N HIS A 65 -11.51 2.05 -8.02
CA HIS A 65 -12.94 2.17 -7.74
C HIS A 65 -13.52 0.93 -7.06
N LEU A 66 -13.04 -0.27 -7.41
CA LEU A 66 -13.51 -1.53 -6.82
C LEU A 66 -13.03 -1.71 -5.37
N LEU A 67 -11.80 -1.28 -5.05
CA LEU A 67 -11.26 -1.34 -3.69
C LEU A 67 -11.93 -0.31 -2.76
N PHE A 68 -12.26 0.87 -3.28
CA PHE A 68 -12.82 1.98 -2.52
C PHE A 68 -14.19 2.45 -3.06
N PRO A 69 -15.23 1.59 -3.02
CA PRO A 69 -16.57 1.96 -3.48
C PRO A 69 -17.20 3.00 -2.55
N LEU A 70 -18.22 3.72 -3.05
CA LEU A 70 -18.96 4.72 -2.27
C LEU A 70 -19.82 4.09 -1.16
N ASP A 71 -20.33 2.88 -1.40
CA ASP A 71 -21.09 2.09 -0.43
C ASP A 71 -20.40 0.74 -0.21
N THR A 72 -20.31 0.30 1.04
CA THR A 72 -19.63 -0.93 1.45
C THR A 72 -20.50 -1.68 2.47
N PRO A 73 -21.54 -2.41 2.00
CA PRO A 73 -22.35 -3.22 2.90
C PRO A 73 -21.50 -4.36 3.47
N VAL A 74 -21.42 -4.41 4.80
CA VAL A 74 -20.75 -5.51 5.51
C VAL A 74 -21.69 -6.68 5.70
N ASN A 75 -21.16 -7.90 5.62
CA ASN A 75 -21.88 -9.14 5.86
C ASN A 75 -20.96 -10.14 6.58
N ARG A 76 -21.45 -11.36 6.83
CA ARG A 76 -20.69 -12.37 7.59
C ARG A 76 -19.39 -12.82 6.91
N LEU A 77 -19.30 -12.71 5.58
CA LEU A 77 -18.10 -13.05 4.82
C LEU A 77 -17.22 -11.82 4.57
N HIS A 78 -17.81 -10.64 4.38
CA HIS A 78 -17.09 -9.40 4.10
C HIS A 78 -17.35 -8.41 5.23
N THR A 79 -16.46 -8.39 6.22
CA THR A 79 -16.64 -7.59 7.45
C THR A 79 -15.89 -6.26 7.40
N LEU A 80 -14.97 -6.06 6.45
CA LEU A 80 -14.24 -4.80 6.30
C LEU A 80 -15.14 -3.67 5.81
N SER A 81 -15.34 -2.69 6.70
CA SER A 81 -16.13 -1.48 6.44
C SER A 81 -15.40 -0.51 5.52
N ALA A 82 -16.12 0.49 4.99
CA ALA A 82 -15.50 1.59 4.23
C ALA A 82 -14.42 2.32 5.07
N TYR A 83 -14.66 2.46 6.38
CA TYR A 83 -13.70 3.08 7.31
C TYR A 83 -12.42 2.24 7.41
N ASP A 84 -12.53 0.91 7.58
CA ASP A 84 -11.36 0.02 7.67
C ASP A 84 -10.51 0.10 6.39
N ARG A 85 -11.17 0.08 5.22
CA ARG A 85 -10.49 0.17 3.91
C ARG A 85 -9.74 1.49 3.75
N LEU A 86 -10.39 2.63 4.02
CA LEU A 86 -9.78 3.95 3.87
C LEU A 86 -8.74 4.25 4.95
N SER A 87 -8.94 3.80 6.18
CA SER A 87 -7.95 3.90 7.26
C SER A 87 -6.69 3.09 6.94
N THR A 88 -6.87 1.89 6.37
CA THR A 88 -5.75 1.07 5.86
C THR A 88 -5.02 1.80 4.74
N ALA A 89 -5.74 2.32 3.75
CA ALA A 89 -5.15 3.06 2.63
C ALA A 89 -4.39 4.31 3.09
N LEU A 90 -4.96 5.09 4.01
CA LEU A 90 -4.30 6.25 4.61
C LEU A 90 -3.02 5.84 5.35
N THR A 91 -3.06 4.76 6.11
CA THR A 91 -1.87 4.24 6.83
C THR A 91 -0.74 3.88 5.86
N VAL A 92 -1.06 3.23 4.75
CA VAL A 92 -0.07 2.85 3.73
C VAL A 92 0.47 4.07 2.98
N ALA A 93 -0.40 5.02 2.64
CA ALA A 93 0.00 6.28 2.01
C ALA A 93 0.97 7.08 2.92
N GLN A 94 0.68 7.13 4.22
CA GLN A 94 1.54 7.74 5.24
C GLN A 94 2.87 7.00 5.38
N ALA A 95 2.86 5.67 5.41
CA ALA A 95 4.08 4.87 5.44
C ALA A 95 4.97 5.14 4.22
N CYS A 96 4.36 5.29 3.03
CA CYS A 96 5.08 5.64 1.80
C CYS A 96 5.48 7.13 1.72
N GLY A 97 4.92 7.99 2.58
CA GLY A 97 5.24 9.42 2.63
C GLY A 97 4.82 10.25 1.41
N VAL A 98 3.84 9.78 0.63
CA VAL A 98 3.35 10.48 -0.57
C VAL A 98 2.21 11.44 -0.17
N GLN A 99 2.52 12.72 -0.05
CA GLN A 99 1.63 13.70 0.59
C GLN A 99 0.28 13.84 -0.12
N ARG A 100 0.27 13.85 -1.46
CA ARG A 100 -0.97 13.98 -2.26
C ARG A 100 -1.92 12.81 -1.97
N LEU A 101 -1.37 11.61 -1.83
CA LEU A 101 -2.12 10.40 -1.53
C LEU A 101 -2.62 10.38 -0.08
N CYS A 102 -1.80 10.83 0.88
CA CYS A 102 -2.24 11.03 2.26
C CYS A 102 -3.43 11.99 2.34
N ASN A 103 -3.36 13.12 1.64
CA ASN A 103 -4.44 14.11 1.63
C ASN A 103 -5.72 13.52 1.02
N HIS A 104 -5.61 12.77 -0.07
CA HIS A 104 -6.74 12.13 -0.73
C HIS A 104 -7.47 11.15 0.21
N TYR A 105 -6.75 10.20 0.80
CA TYR A 105 -7.39 9.22 1.69
C TYR A 105 -7.86 9.82 3.01
N ALA A 106 -7.16 10.83 3.55
CA ALA A 106 -7.64 11.56 4.72
C ALA A 106 -8.94 12.31 4.44
N ALA A 107 -9.06 12.95 3.27
CA ALA A 107 -10.27 13.66 2.86
C ALA A 107 -11.45 12.71 2.62
N LEU A 108 -11.21 11.52 2.07
CA LEU A 108 -12.23 10.48 1.92
C LEU A 108 -12.64 9.85 3.26
N LEU A 109 -11.72 9.70 4.20
CA LEU A 109 -11.98 9.10 5.52
C LEU A 109 -12.73 10.05 6.46
N ALA A 110 -12.41 11.34 6.44
CA ALA A 110 -12.96 12.35 7.34
C ALA A 110 -14.49 12.42 7.46
N PRO A 111 -15.29 12.29 6.37
CA PRO A 111 -16.75 12.31 6.47
C PRO A 111 -17.37 11.00 6.98
N LEU A 112 -16.62 9.90 7.03
CA LEU A 112 -17.16 8.62 7.49
C LEU A 112 -17.38 8.61 9.00
N PRO A 113 -18.44 7.93 9.50
CA PRO A 113 -18.58 7.70 10.92
C PRO A 113 -17.36 6.93 11.41
N GLY A 114 -16.70 7.46 12.43
CA GLY A 114 -15.60 6.77 13.10
C GLY A 114 -16.06 5.43 13.68
N PRO A 115 -15.11 4.52 13.97
CA PRO A 115 -15.43 3.28 14.66
C PRO A 115 -16.10 3.59 16.00
N ASP A 116 -16.99 2.71 16.42
CA ASP A 116 -17.60 2.84 17.73
C ASP A 116 -16.53 2.89 18.84
N SER A 117 -16.88 3.50 19.97
CA SER A 117 -15.95 3.65 21.10
C SER A 117 -15.76 2.36 21.91
N SER A 118 -16.21 1.19 21.40
CA SER A 118 -16.04 -0.07 22.12
C SER A 118 -14.56 -0.48 22.16
N ARG A 119 -14.21 -1.30 23.14
CA ARG A 119 -12.84 -1.85 23.23
C ARG A 119 -12.52 -2.77 22.06
N GLU A 120 -13.52 -3.51 21.56
CA GLU A 120 -13.37 -4.46 20.45
C GLU A 120 -13.09 -3.74 19.14
N SER A 121 -13.86 -2.71 18.83
CA SER A 121 -13.67 -1.90 17.62
C SER A 121 -12.33 -1.16 17.62
N ASN A 122 -11.94 -0.58 18.77
CA ASN A 122 -10.63 0.05 18.93
C ASN A 122 -9.47 -0.96 18.79
N ARG A 123 -9.61 -2.17 19.34
CA ARG A 123 -8.62 -3.24 19.17
C ARG A 123 -8.49 -3.63 17.70
N ARG A 124 -9.61 -3.85 17.01
CA ARG A 124 -9.65 -4.18 15.57
C ARG A 124 -8.93 -3.12 14.74
N LEU A 125 -9.25 -1.85 14.94
CA LEU A 125 -8.59 -0.75 14.23
C LEU A 125 -7.08 -0.73 14.51
N ALA A 126 -6.66 -0.91 15.76
CA ALA A 126 -5.26 -0.87 16.14
C ALA A 126 -4.46 -2.00 15.47
N GLU A 127 -4.96 -3.23 15.49
CA GLU A 127 -4.30 -4.39 14.88
C GLU A 127 -4.24 -4.25 13.34
N ILE A 128 -5.34 -3.84 12.71
CA ILE A 128 -5.37 -3.54 11.26
C ILE A 128 -4.32 -2.46 10.90
N THR A 129 -4.28 -1.37 11.67
CA THR A 129 -3.38 -0.25 11.41
C THR A 129 -1.92 -0.66 11.58
N GLN A 130 -1.61 -1.43 12.63
CA GLN A 130 -0.27 -1.95 12.88
C GLN A 130 0.17 -2.89 11.75
N TYR A 131 -0.67 -3.86 11.39
CA TYR A 131 -0.42 -4.80 10.30
C TYR A 131 -0.18 -4.08 8.97
N ALA A 132 -1.06 -3.14 8.60
CA ALA A 132 -0.95 -2.39 7.36
C ALA A 132 0.36 -1.59 7.28
N ARG A 133 0.77 -0.97 8.39
CA ARG A 133 2.05 -0.27 8.47
C ARG A 133 3.22 -1.23 8.29
N GLN A 134 3.23 -2.35 9.01
CA GLN A 134 4.29 -3.36 8.91
C GLN A 134 4.39 -3.92 7.49
N LEU A 135 3.31 -4.37 6.87
CA LEU A 135 3.38 -4.92 5.52
C LEU A 135 3.80 -3.87 4.47
N ALA A 136 3.44 -2.61 4.66
CA ALA A 136 3.84 -1.52 3.77
C ALA A 136 5.32 -1.15 3.88
N SER A 137 5.82 -0.94 5.10
CA SER A 137 7.18 -0.42 5.35
C SER A 137 8.21 -1.48 5.74
N SER A 138 7.78 -2.52 6.43
CA SER A 138 8.66 -3.55 7.01
C SER A 138 8.12 -4.96 6.76
N PRO A 139 7.90 -5.37 5.50
CA PRO A 139 7.27 -6.66 5.19
C PRO A 139 8.04 -7.85 5.77
N ASP A 140 9.35 -7.73 6.00
CA ASP A 140 10.18 -8.77 6.62
C ASP A 140 9.81 -9.13 8.06
N VAL A 141 9.06 -8.25 8.76
CA VAL A 141 8.59 -8.53 10.13
C VAL A 141 7.23 -9.22 10.18
N ILE A 142 6.60 -9.48 9.02
CA ILE A 142 5.31 -10.18 8.96
C ILE A 142 5.55 -11.66 9.22
N ASP A 143 4.99 -12.15 10.32
CA ASP A 143 5.09 -13.54 10.77
C ASP A 143 3.70 -14.17 10.99
N ASP A 144 3.68 -15.44 11.43
CA ASP A 144 2.44 -16.15 11.76
C ASP A 144 1.62 -15.43 12.85
N LYS A 145 2.28 -14.72 13.77
CA LYS A 145 1.60 -13.98 14.84
C LYS A 145 0.83 -12.79 14.27
N ALA A 146 1.44 -12.01 13.38
CA ALA A 146 0.78 -10.88 12.72
C ALA A 146 -0.48 -11.34 11.95
N GLN A 147 -0.42 -12.52 11.31
CA GLN A 147 -1.57 -13.10 10.61
C GLN A 147 -2.67 -13.56 11.59
N ASN A 148 -2.30 -14.24 12.69
CA ASN A 148 -3.26 -14.67 13.71
C ASN A 148 -3.96 -13.48 14.40
N GLN A 149 -3.27 -12.35 14.58
CA GLN A 149 -3.88 -11.14 15.14
C GLN A 149 -5.03 -10.60 14.28
N LEU A 150 -4.98 -10.76 12.96
CA LEU A 150 -6.08 -10.37 12.06
C LEU A 150 -7.31 -11.27 12.25
N ASP A 151 -7.10 -12.58 12.41
CA ASP A 151 -8.16 -13.54 12.71
C ASP A 151 -8.80 -13.26 14.08
N GLU A 152 -7.99 -12.96 15.11
CA GLU A 152 -8.46 -12.62 16.46
C GLU A 152 -9.36 -11.39 16.52
N VAL A 153 -9.20 -10.44 15.58
CA VAL A 153 -10.07 -9.26 15.48
C VAL A 153 -11.23 -9.45 14.50
N GLY A 154 -11.46 -10.70 14.08
CA GLY A 154 -12.62 -11.13 13.31
C GLY A 154 -12.57 -10.79 11.83
N LEU A 155 -11.39 -10.74 11.21
CA LEU A 155 -11.28 -10.68 9.75
C LEU A 155 -11.46 -12.09 9.19
N THR A 156 -12.35 -12.24 8.21
CA THR A 156 -12.51 -13.50 7.48
C THR A 156 -11.39 -13.70 6.47
N THR A 157 -11.33 -14.88 5.82
CA THR A 157 -10.44 -15.10 4.67
C THR A 157 -10.63 -14.07 3.55
N TYR A 158 -11.88 -13.68 3.24
CA TYR A 158 -12.17 -12.65 2.24
C TYR A 158 -11.62 -11.30 2.67
N ASP A 159 -11.78 -10.94 3.94
CA ASP A 159 -11.25 -9.70 4.49
C ASP A 159 -9.71 -9.67 4.47
N ILE A 160 -9.05 -10.78 4.83
CA ILE A 160 -7.58 -10.88 4.79
C ILE A 160 -7.07 -10.78 3.34
N VAL A 161 -7.75 -11.40 2.37
CA VAL A 161 -7.41 -11.24 0.94
C VAL A 161 -7.57 -9.77 0.52
N LEU A 162 -8.72 -9.16 0.83
CA LEU A 162 -9.03 -7.79 0.47
C LEU A 162 -8.07 -6.78 1.11
N ILE A 163 -7.76 -6.89 2.41
CA ILE A 163 -6.88 -5.94 3.09
C ILE A 163 -5.45 -6.00 2.55
N ASN A 164 -4.96 -7.20 2.23
CA ASN A 164 -3.67 -7.39 1.60
C ASN A 164 -3.61 -6.82 0.18
N GLN A 165 -4.71 -6.94 -0.57
CA GLN A 165 -4.86 -6.27 -1.85
C GLN A 165 -4.83 -4.74 -1.70
N ILE A 166 -5.54 -4.17 -0.72
CA ILE A 166 -5.51 -2.73 -0.43
C ILE A 166 -4.08 -2.28 -0.09
N ILE A 167 -3.40 -2.99 0.80
CA ILE A 167 -2.05 -2.60 1.25
C ILE A 167 -1.07 -2.60 0.08
N GLY A 168 -1.07 -3.66 -0.71
CA GLY A 168 -0.22 -3.77 -1.88
C GLY A 168 -0.56 -2.77 -2.98
N PHE A 169 -1.84 -2.60 -3.31
CA PHE A 169 -2.34 -1.65 -4.29
C PHE A 169 -1.98 -0.21 -3.94
N VAL A 170 -2.20 0.22 -2.69
CA VAL A 170 -1.89 1.59 -2.28
C VAL A 170 -0.38 1.83 -2.26
N GLY A 171 0.42 0.82 -1.92
CA GLY A 171 1.87 0.87 -2.06
C GLY A 171 2.33 0.99 -3.53
N PHE A 172 1.65 0.34 -4.46
CA PHE A 172 1.86 0.49 -5.91
C PHE A 172 1.46 1.89 -6.37
N GLN A 173 0.26 2.36 -6.02
CA GLN A 173 -0.25 3.69 -6.37
C GLN A 173 0.68 4.80 -5.86
N ALA A 174 1.16 4.70 -4.61
CA ALA A 174 2.10 5.66 -4.04
C ALA A 174 3.37 5.80 -4.89
N ARG A 175 3.94 4.69 -5.35
CA ARG A 175 5.14 4.67 -6.19
C ARG A 175 4.86 5.21 -7.59
N VAL A 176 3.71 4.89 -8.17
CA VAL A 176 3.29 5.43 -9.47
C VAL A 176 3.11 6.95 -9.40
N VAL A 177 2.41 7.44 -8.37
CA VAL A 177 2.23 8.87 -8.11
C VAL A 177 3.59 9.55 -7.91
N ALA A 178 4.52 8.94 -7.18
CA ALA A 178 5.86 9.49 -6.97
C ALA A 178 6.66 9.58 -8.29
N VAL A 179 6.58 8.56 -9.16
CA VAL A 179 7.21 8.58 -10.50
C VAL A 179 6.64 9.70 -11.36
N PHE A 180 5.31 9.87 -11.38
CA PHE A 180 4.67 10.91 -12.16
C PHE A 180 4.88 12.32 -11.59
N GLN A 181 4.95 12.48 -10.28
CA GLN A 181 5.36 13.74 -9.66
C GLN A 181 6.81 14.08 -10.02
N ALA A 182 7.71 13.10 -10.03
CA ALA A 182 9.08 13.28 -10.49
C ALA A 182 9.16 13.71 -11.97
N LEU A 183 8.33 13.14 -12.85
CA LEU A 183 8.21 13.56 -14.26
C LEU A 183 7.77 15.02 -14.38
N LEU A 184 6.79 15.44 -13.58
CA LEU A 184 6.25 16.80 -13.61
C LEU A 184 7.10 17.81 -12.81
N GLY A 185 8.19 17.38 -12.17
CA GLY A 185 8.99 18.23 -11.28
C GLY A 185 8.25 18.64 -10.00
N HIS A 186 7.18 17.95 -9.64
CA HIS A 186 6.41 18.19 -8.42
C HIS A 186 7.07 17.49 -7.22
N PRO A 187 7.10 18.13 -6.03
CA PRO A 187 7.58 17.45 -4.84
C PRO A 187 6.59 16.36 -4.39
N VAL A 188 7.11 15.15 -4.13
CA VAL A 188 6.34 14.06 -3.52
C VAL A 188 5.94 14.40 -2.09
N ARG A 189 6.83 15.11 -1.41
CA ARG A 189 6.67 15.53 -0.02
C ARG A 189 6.96 17.01 0.14
N TRP A 190 6.07 17.70 0.85
CA TRP A 190 6.09 19.16 0.97
C TRP A 190 6.78 19.63 2.26
N LEU A 191 6.73 18.84 3.35
CA LEU A 191 7.31 19.20 4.64
C LEU A 191 8.69 18.56 4.86
N PRO A 192 9.79 19.33 4.81
CA PRO A 192 11.10 18.87 5.26
C PRO A 192 11.11 18.65 6.78
N GLY A 193 11.81 17.60 7.27
CA GLY A 193 12.14 17.44 8.69
C GLY A 193 11.64 16.17 9.40
N HIS A 194 10.52 15.56 8.98
CA HIS A 194 10.13 14.23 9.48
C HIS A 194 11.00 13.13 8.86
N HIS A 195 11.73 12.35 9.64
CA HIS A 195 12.51 11.24 9.11
C HIS A 195 11.61 10.01 8.90
N ILE A 196 11.23 9.73 7.65
CA ILE A 196 10.59 8.45 7.29
C ILE A 196 11.71 7.42 7.15
N GLN A 197 11.59 6.30 7.87
CA GLN A 197 12.53 5.20 7.77
C GLN A 197 12.40 4.52 6.39
N PRO A 198 13.53 4.20 5.73
CA PRO A 198 13.48 3.43 4.50
C PRO A 198 12.76 2.09 4.71
N HIS A 199 11.95 1.70 3.74
CA HIS A 199 11.24 0.44 3.74
C HIS A 199 12.24 -0.70 3.60
N THR A 200 12.00 -1.80 4.30
CA THR A 200 12.74 -3.04 4.10
C THR A 200 12.22 -3.78 2.86
N LEU A 201 13.04 -4.70 2.35
CA LEU A 201 12.66 -5.52 1.23
C LEU A 201 11.81 -6.71 1.71
N PRO A 202 10.78 -7.12 0.94
CA PRO A 202 10.05 -8.36 1.20
C PRO A 202 10.98 -9.57 1.25
N VAL A 203 10.63 -10.56 2.08
CA VAL A 203 11.31 -11.85 2.10
C VAL A 203 11.02 -12.58 0.80
N SER A 204 12.05 -13.16 0.19
CA SER A 204 11.90 -14.04 -0.97
C SER A 204 11.80 -15.48 -0.50
N PHE A 205 10.81 -16.20 -1.02
CA PHE A 205 10.63 -17.62 -0.71
C PHE A 205 11.23 -18.50 -1.79
N SER A 206 11.92 -19.58 -1.42
CA SER A 206 12.41 -20.57 -2.39
C SER A 206 11.30 -21.55 -2.75
N ARG A 207 10.52 -21.95 -1.75
CA ARG A 207 9.32 -22.77 -1.88
C ARG A 207 8.20 -22.17 -1.05
N TRP A 208 7.23 -21.57 -1.75
CA TRP A 208 6.13 -20.84 -1.13
C TRP A 208 4.91 -21.75 -0.90
N THR A 209 4.29 -21.65 0.27
CA THR A 209 2.99 -22.27 0.57
C THR A 209 2.00 -21.27 1.14
N ALA A 210 0.73 -21.40 0.75
CA ALA A 210 -0.34 -20.55 1.24
C ALA A 210 -0.62 -20.78 2.73
N THR A 211 -0.80 -19.70 3.49
CA THR A 211 -1.25 -19.77 4.89
C THR A 211 -2.78 -19.76 5.01
N LEU A 212 -3.47 -19.17 4.03
CA LEU A 212 -4.93 -19.13 3.98
C LEU A 212 -5.52 -20.31 3.20
N PRO A 213 -6.75 -20.75 3.52
CA PRO A 213 -7.42 -21.78 2.75
C PRO A 213 -7.71 -21.30 1.33
N ALA A 214 -7.45 -22.15 0.34
CA ALA A 214 -7.83 -21.89 -1.05
C ALA A 214 -9.35 -22.01 -1.25
N VAL A 215 -9.86 -21.45 -2.35
CA VAL A 215 -11.27 -21.62 -2.75
C VAL A 215 -11.57 -23.11 -2.99
N GLU A 216 -12.59 -23.63 -2.30
CA GLU A 216 -13.02 -25.03 -2.47
C GLU A 216 -13.73 -25.21 -3.82
N LEU A 217 -13.12 -25.97 -4.75
CA LEU A 217 -13.63 -26.14 -6.12
C LEU A 217 -15.09 -26.61 -6.22
N LYS A 218 -15.55 -27.44 -5.27
CA LYS A 218 -16.94 -27.93 -5.22
C LYS A 218 -17.99 -26.84 -4.97
N TYR A 219 -17.59 -25.71 -4.38
CA TYR A 219 -18.47 -24.58 -4.06
C TYR A 219 -18.08 -23.30 -4.80
N ALA A 220 -17.06 -23.37 -5.67
CA ALA A 220 -16.58 -22.22 -6.41
C ALA A 220 -17.66 -21.69 -7.36
N SER A 221 -17.83 -20.37 -7.37
CA SER A 221 -18.68 -19.70 -8.35
C SER A 221 -18.08 -19.77 -9.76
N ALA A 222 -18.89 -19.47 -10.79
CA ALA A 222 -18.42 -19.43 -12.17
C ALA A 222 -17.24 -18.44 -12.35
N LEU A 223 -17.32 -17.26 -11.73
CA LEU A 223 -16.25 -16.25 -11.76
C LEU A 223 -14.96 -16.77 -11.10
N GLN A 224 -15.08 -17.51 -10.00
CA GLN A 224 -13.92 -18.09 -9.32
C GLN A 224 -13.25 -19.18 -10.17
N LEU A 225 -14.04 -20.04 -10.82
CA LEU A 225 -13.51 -21.07 -11.71
C LEU A 225 -12.82 -20.46 -12.94
N GLU A 226 -13.38 -19.40 -13.52
CA GLU A 226 -12.77 -18.67 -14.62
C GLU A 226 -11.44 -18.01 -14.21
N ALA A 227 -11.43 -17.30 -13.09
CA ALA A 227 -10.22 -16.67 -12.55
C ALA A 227 -9.14 -17.70 -12.21
N LEU A 228 -9.50 -18.84 -11.58
CA LEU A 228 -8.56 -19.95 -11.33
C LEU A 228 -7.96 -20.46 -12.63
N SER A 229 -8.79 -20.78 -13.62
CA SER A 229 -8.34 -21.31 -14.90
C SER A 229 -7.41 -20.34 -15.63
N ARG A 230 -7.70 -19.04 -15.53
CA ARG A 230 -6.95 -18.00 -16.24
C ARG A 230 -5.60 -17.73 -15.60
N TRP A 231 -5.59 -17.47 -14.29
CA TRP A 231 -4.42 -16.92 -13.60
C TRP A 231 -3.47 -18.00 -13.06
N GLN A 232 -3.92 -19.24 -12.94
CA GLN A 232 -3.04 -20.35 -12.58
C GLN A 232 -1.98 -20.61 -13.66
N ALA A 233 -2.25 -20.25 -14.92
CA ALA A 233 -1.29 -20.37 -16.02
C ALA A 233 -0.26 -19.23 -16.07
N GLU A 234 -0.44 -18.16 -15.29
CA GLU A 234 0.47 -17.01 -15.27
C GLU A 234 1.50 -17.17 -14.13
N PRO A 235 2.79 -17.39 -14.42
CA PRO A 235 3.79 -17.77 -13.41
C PRO A 235 3.92 -16.77 -12.25
N ALA A 236 3.73 -15.47 -12.51
CA ALA A 236 3.81 -14.47 -11.46
C ALA A 236 2.61 -14.49 -10.48
N LEU A 237 1.50 -15.14 -10.85
CA LEU A 237 0.28 -15.24 -10.05
C LEU A 237 -0.06 -16.67 -9.64
N GLU A 238 0.55 -17.69 -10.26
CA GLU A 238 0.25 -19.11 -10.07
C GLU A 238 0.07 -19.50 -8.60
N ALA A 239 1.08 -19.22 -7.77
CA ALA A 239 1.07 -19.58 -6.35
C ALA A 239 0.01 -18.81 -5.55
N LEU A 240 -0.25 -17.55 -5.89
CA LEU A 240 -1.21 -16.68 -5.18
C LEU A 240 -2.66 -16.96 -5.59
N THR A 241 -2.88 -17.43 -6.82
CA THR A 241 -4.19 -17.57 -7.45
C THR A 241 -5.21 -18.36 -6.60
N PRO A 242 -4.86 -19.51 -5.99
CA PRO A 242 -5.83 -20.27 -5.18
C PRO A 242 -6.41 -19.50 -4.00
N VAL A 243 -5.64 -18.57 -3.43
CA VAL A 243 -6.05 -17.72 -2.30
C VAL A 243 -6.72 -16.43 -2.81
N LEU A 244 -6.11 -15.74 -3.77
CA LEU A 244 -6.67 -14.49 -4.30
C LEU A 244 -8.02 -14.69 -5.00
N CYS A 245 -8.33 -15.91 -5.43
CA CYS A 245 -9.61 -16.27 -6.02
C CYS A 245 -10.81 -16.12 -5.06
N HIS A 246 -10.61 -15.93 -3.75
CA HIS A 246 -11.73 -15.48 -2.89
C HIS A 246 -12.34 -14.16 -3.39
N GLU A 247 -11.53 -13.30 -4.01
CA GLU A 247 -11.94 -12.03 -4.63
C GLU A 247 -11.60 -12.03 -6.15
N PRO A 248 -12.37 -12.76 -6.99
CA PRO A 248 -11.98 -13.03 -8.38
C PRO A 248 -11.87 -11.76 -9.23
N MET A 249 -12.72 -10.75 -9.00
CA MET A 249 -12.64 -9.47 -9.72
C MET A 249 -11.37 -8.67 -9.38
N LEU A 250 -10.90 -8.74 -8.13
CA LEU A 250 -9.64 -8.10 -7.74
C LEU A 250 -8.46 -8.84 -8.38
N LEU A 251 -8.50 -10.17 -8.38
CA LEU A 251 -7.49 -11.01 -9.03
C LEU A 251 -7.43 -10.73 -10.54
N ASP A 252 -8.57 -10.66 -11.22
CA ASP A 252 -8.66 -10.35 -12.65
C ASP A 252 -8.00 -9.01 -12.98
N LEU A 253 -8.38 -7.94 -12.28
CA LEU A 253 -7.78 -6.62 -12.51
C LEU A 253 -6.29 -6.58 -12.15
N THR A 254 -5.87 -7.29 -11.09
CA THR A 254 -4.45 -7.42 -10.74
C THR A 254 -3.67 -8.08 -11.88
N GLY A 255 -4.20 -9.16 -12.44
CA GLY A 255 -3.61 -9.86 -13.58
C GLY A 255 -3.63 -9.04 -14.88
N GLU A 256 -4.68 -8.25 -15.13
CA GLU A 256 -4.70 -7.32 -16.26
C GLU A 256 -3.61 -6.26 -16.15
N ILE A 257 -3.37 -5.69 -14.96
CA ILE A 257 -2.26 -4.74 -14.75
C ILE A 257 -0.92 -5.42 -15.05
N LEU A 258 -0.73 -6.67 -14.58
CA LEU A 258 0.47 -7.45 -14.84
C LEU A 258 0.72 -7.65 -16.34
N LEU A 259 -0.29 -8.16 -17.06
CA LEU A 259 -0.14 -8.54 -18.47
C LEU A 259 0.01 -7.34 -19.40
N ASN A 260 -0.62 -6.21 -19.04
CA ASN A 260 -0.58 -5.00 -19.85
C ASN A 260 0.62 -4.08 -19.52
N HIS A 261 1.44 -4.42 -18.53
CA HIS A 261 2.73 -3.75 -18.36
C HIS A 261 3.69 -4.18 -19.49
N PRO A 262 4.38 -3.25 -20.18
CA PRO A 262 5.30 -3.59 -21.25
C PRO A 262 6.39 -4.56 -20.79
N ARG A 263 6.50 -5.70 -21.49
CA ARG A 263 7.59 -6.69 -21.33
C ARG A 263 8.87 -6.16 -21.99
N SER A 264 9.40 -5.05 -21.49
CA SER A 264 10.71 -4.55 -21.90
C SER A 264 11.70 -4.75 -20.77
N GLU A 265 12.86 -5.34 -21.06
CA GLU A 265 13.99 -5.23 -20.16
C GLU A 265 14.67 -3.87 -20.40
N GLY A 266 14.91 -3.15 -19.30
CA GLY A 266 15.77 -1.99 -19.32
C GLY A 266 17.23 -2.44 -19.53
N PRO A 267 18.10 -1.60 -20.10
CA PRO A 267 19.52 -1.88 -20.09
C PRO A 267 19.98 -2.07 -18.64
N ALA A 268 20.90 -3.02 -18.40
CA ALA A 268 21.54 -3.18 -17.11
C ALA A 268 22.37 -1.92 -16.80
N SER A 269 21.75 -0.96 -16.12
CA SER A 269 22.32 0.33 -15.76
C SER A 269 22.30 0.51 -14.26
N SER A 270 23.43 0.91 -13.69
CA SER A 270 23.55 1.22 -12.26
C SER A 270 22.60 2.36 -11.85
N MET A 271 22.33 3.31 -12.74
CA MET A 271 21.37 4.40 -12.49
C MET A 271 19.93 3.87 -12.38
N LEU A 272 19.53 2.97 -13.27
CA LEU A 272 18.20 2.36 -13.21
C LEU A 272 18.05 1.52 -11.94
N SER A 273 19.08 0.75 -11.58
CA SER A 273 19.10 -0.02 -10.33
C SER A 273 18.97 0.90 -9.09
N ALA A 274 19.71 2.01 -9.05
CA ALA A 274 19.63 2.97 -7.94
C ALA A 274 18.26 3.65 -7.86
N ALA A 275 17.67 4.04 -9.00
CA ALA A 275 16.33 4.61 -9.05
C ALA A 275 15.27 3.62 -8.55
N ARG A 276 15.37 2.35 -8.96
CA ARG A 276 14.50 1.26 -8.48
C ARG A 276 14.61 1.05 -6.98
N ALA A 277 15.84 0.92 -6.47
CA ALA A 277 16.09 0.72 -5.05
C ALA A 277 15.53 1.89 -4.22
N LEU A 278 15.72 3.14 -4.67
CA LEU A 278 15.16 4.31 -4.00
C LEU A 278 13.63 4.30 -4.05
N LEU A 279 13.01 4.02 -5.19
CA LEU A 279 11.55 4.00 -5.31
C LEU A 279 10.91 2.91 -4.42
N VAL A 280 11.58 1.77 -4.28
CA VAL A 280 11.13 0.68 -3.40
C VAL A 280 11.28 1.07 -1.92
N ALA A 281 12.45 1.59 -1.53
CA ALA A 281 12.78 1.85 -0.13
C ALA A 281 12.28 3.21 0.39
N SER A 282 12.15 4.23 -0.45
CA SER A 282 11.84 5.61 -0.04
C SER A 282 11.12 6.36 -1.16
N PRO A 283 9.87 5.97 -1.50
CA PRO A 283 9.09 6.66 -2.52
C PRO A 283 8.91 8.16 -2.22
N ASP A 284 8.88 8.56 -0.95
CA ASP A 284 8.82 9.97 -0.50
C ASP A 284 10.01 10.83 -0.97
N ARG A 285 11.14 10.20 -1.28
CA ARG A 285 12.38 10.86 -1.74
C ARG A 285 12.56 10.80 -3.25
N PHE A 286 11.67 10.13 -3.98
CA PHE A 286 11.79 10.00 -5.42
C PHE A 286 11.48 11.35 -6.09
N SER A 287 12.30 11.74 -7.07
CA SER A 287 12.20 13.05 -7.71
C SER A 287 12.79 13.05 -9.12
N ALA A 288 12.72 14.18 -9.80
CA ALA A 288 13.36 14.40 -11.09
C ALA A 288 14.87 14.08 -11.07
N ALA A 289 15.53 14.14 -9.90
CA ALA A 289 16.95 13.80 -9.76
C ALA A 289 17.26 12.34 -10.09
N GLN A 290 16.30 11.43 -9.92
CA GLN A 290 16.45 10.02 -10.30
C GLN A 290 15.97 9.75 -11.72
N LEU A 291 14.99 10.50 -12.22
CA LEU A 291 14.41 10.29 -13.54
C LEU A 291 15.24 10.92 -14.68
N THR A 292 15.75 12.14 -14.48
CA THR A 292 16.51 12.89 -15.50
C THR A 292 17.77 12.18 -15.99
N PRO A 293 18.59 11.53 -15.12
CA PRO A 293 19.75 10.77 -15.58
C PRO A 293 19.38 9.55 -16.43
N LEU A 294 18.22 8.92 -16.16
CA LEU A 294 17.74 7.78 -16.96
C LEU A 294 17.44 8.26 -18.39
N THR A 295 16.70 9.36 -18.52
CA THR A 295 16.37 9.93 -19.83
C THR A 295 17.59 10.46 -20.57
N GLY A 296 18.55 11.06 -19.85
CA GLY A 296 19.83 11.50 -20.40
C GLY A 296 20.73 10.36 -20.90
N SER A 297 20.53 9.13 -20.40
CA SER A 297 21.28 7.93 -20.81
C SER A 297 20.72 7.21 -22.05
N GLY A 298 19.71 7.79 -22.70
CA GLY A 298 19.10 7.27 -23.93
C GLY A 298 17.86 6.39 -23.72
N LEU A 299 17.36 6.24 -22.49
CA LEU A 299 16.02 5.70 -22.25
C LEU A 299 14.97 6.76 -22.56
N SER A 300 13.95 6.42 -23.33
CA SER A 300 12.81 7.32 -23.50
C SER A 300 12.06 7.48 -22.17
N PRO A 301 11.43 8.64 -21.89
CA PRO A 301 10.65 8.85 -20.67
C PRO A 301 9.58 7.78 -20.46
N GLU A 302 8.88 7.38 -21.52
CA GLU A 302 7.83 6.35 -21.50
C GLU A 302 8.40 5.00 -21.07
N LYS A 303 9.57 4.62 -21.60
CA LYS A 303 10.22 3.36 -21.24
C LYS A 303 10.71 3.39 -19.78
N ALA A 304 11.28 4.51 -19.34
CA ALA A 304 11.72 4.67 -17.95
C ALA A 304 10.54 4.55 -16.96
N ILE A 305 9.42 5.23 -17.25
CA ILE A 305 8.20 5.18 -16.44
C ILE A 305 7.66 3.75 -16.38
N ASN A 306 7.45 3.11 -17.54
CA ASN A 306 6.90 1.75 -17.57
C ASN A 306 7.77 0.73 -16.82
N LEU A 307 9.10 0.89 -16.83
CA LEU A 307 9.99 0.04 -16.04
C LEU A 307 9.78 0.27 -14.54
N LEU A 308 9.76 1.53 -14.09
CA LEU A 308 9.60 1.89 -12.68
C LEU A 308 8.22 1.50 -12.14
N THR A 309 7.15 1.71 -12.90
CA THR A 309 5.79 1.31 -12.48
C THR A 309 5.61 -0.21 -12.48
N ARG A 310 6.27 -0.92 -13.40
CA ARG A 310 6.30 -2.39 -13.37
C ARG A 310 7.01 -2.93 -12.13
N ASP A 311 8.15 -2.34 -11.76
CA ASP A 311 8.86 -2.73 -10.54
C ASP A 311 8.03 -2.41 -9.28
N ALA A 312 7.30 -1.29 -9.28
CA ALA A 312 6.34 -0.98 -8.22
C ALA A 312 5.21 -2.02 -8.11
N PHE A 313 4.72 -2.52 -9.24
CA PHE A 313 3.70 -3.58 -9.28
C PHE A 313 4.24 -4.92 -8.78
N TYR A 314 5.47 -5.32 -9.14
CA TYR A 314 6.09 -6.51 -8.55
C TYR A 314 6.27 -6.37 -7.04
N GLY A 315 6.59 -5.17 -6.55
CA GLY A 315 6.62 -4.88 -5.11
C GLY A 315 5.27 -5.03 -4.41
N TRP A 316 4.14 -4.95 -5.12
CA TRP A 316 2.82 -5.34 -4.60
C TRP A 316 2.72 -6.87 -4.54
N LEU A 317 3.02 -7.59 -5.62
CA LEU A 317 2.97 -9.06 -5.62
C LEU A 317 3.86 -9.68 -4.54
N ASP A 318 5.05 -9.12 -4.29
CA ASP A 318 5.95 -9.62 -3.25
C ASP A 318 5.39 -9.43 -1.85
N ARG A 319 4.66 -8.33 -1.61
CA ARG A 319 3.92 -8.13 -0.35
C ARG A 319 2.77 -9.13 -0.20
N LEU A 320 2.06 -9.46 -1.29
CA LEU A 320 1.05 -10.53 -1.25
C LEU A 320 1.68 -11.88 -0.91
N ARG A 321 2.85 -12.19 -1.47
CA ARG A 321 3.57 -13.44 -1.14
C ARG A 321 3.95 -13.52 0.33
N VAL A 322 4.47 -12.44 0.89
CA VAL A 322 4.80 -12.35 2.33
C VAL A 322 3.55 -12.46 3.20
N ALA A 323 2.46 -11.80 2.80
CA ALA A 323 1.25 -11.74 3.61
C ALA A 323 0.41 -13.02 3.61
N LEU A 324 0.43 -13.76 2.49
CA LEU A 324 -0.47 -14.90 2.24
C LEU A 324 0.24 -16.25 2.25
N GLY A 325 1.53 -16.29 2.55
CA GLY A 325 2.27 -17.53 2.58
C GLY A 325 3.56 -17.50 3.36
N LYS A 326 4.21 -18.66 3.39
CA LYS A 326 5.44 -18.93 4.14
C LYS A 326 6.32 -19.91 3.39
N GLU A 327 7.57 -20.03 3.83
CA GLU A 327 8.48 -21.06 3.34
C GLU A 327 7.99 -22.45 3.76
N GLU A 328 7.96 -23.40 2.82
CA GLU A 328 7.64 -24.82 3.05
C GLU A 328 8.75 -25.58 3.79
#